data_AF-A0A3L8Q5W5-F1
#
_entry.id   AF-A0A3L8Q5W5-F1
#
_cell.length_a   1.000
_cell.length_b   1.000
_cell.length_c   1.000
_cell.angle_alpha   90.00
_cell.angle_beta   90.00
_cell.angle_gamma   90.00
#
_symmetry.space_group_name_H-M   'P 1'
#
loop_
_entity.id
_entity.type
_entity.pdbx_description
1 polymer ?
#
loop_
_entity_poly.entity_id
_entity_poly.type
_entity_poly.pdbx_seq_one_letter_code
_entity_poly.pdbx_strand_id
1 'polypeptide(L)'
;EISPVQVLISDSGPRSFHVSWAPVLDSVASYQVLYGPLPGNSAKVLQVDGRHNSTLVEHLAPNTTYLVTVTAVYRSGKEKSLSAKACTQQGERGHVAARGGSPKGHQPRGEATGIRIQALGWGRGMSSSGCAADVSGLGESHTHGASY
;
A
#
# COMPACT_ATOMS: atom_id res chain seq x y z
N GLU A 1 23.82 -10.50 -13.06
CA GLU A 1 22.39 -10.14 -13.19
C GLU A 1 22.02 -9.22 -12.06
N ILE A 2 21.58 -8.01 -12.36
CA ILE A 2 21.15 -7.06 -11.33
C ILE A 2 19.62 -7.11 -11.31
N SER A 3 19.07 -7.56 -10.19
CA SER A 3 17.63 -7.66 -9.93
C SER A 3 16.90 -6.34 -10.22
N PRO A 4 15.65 -6.37 -10.70
CA PRO A 4 14.93 -5.16 -11.09
C PRO A 4 14.80 -4.21 -9.90
N VAL A 5 15.14 -2.94 -10.12
CA VAL A 5 14.93 -1.88 -9.12
C VAL A 5 13.42 -1.77 -8.90
N GLN A 6 12.98 -2.01 -7.67
CA GLN A 6 11.55 -2.06 -7.31
C GLN A 6 11.23 -1.04 -6.21
N VAL A 7 10.03 -0.47 -6.27
CA VAL A 7 9.41 0.28 -5.18
C VAL A 7 8.44 -0.66 -4.47
N LEU A 8 8.58 -0.78 -3.16
CA LEU A 8 7.78 -1.63 -2.30
C LEU A 8 6.96 -0.77 -1.35
N ILE A 9 5.67 -1.10 -1.23
CA ILE A 9 4.73 -0.50 -0.30
C ILE A 9 4.48 -1.47 0.86
N SER A 10 4.71 -1.03 2.10
CA SER A 10 4.46 -1.79 3.32
C SER A 10 3.67 -0.96 4.34
N ASP A 11 3.26 -1.61 5.44
CA ASP A 11 2.67 -0.95 6.62
C ASP A 11 1.57 0.06 6.28
N SER A 12 0.65 -0.33 5.38
CA SER A 12 -0.44 0.53 4.95
C SER A 12 -1.46 0.70 6.07
N GLY A 13 -1.63 1.93 6.53
CA GLY A 13 -2.66 2.35 7.47
C GLY A 13 -3.77 3.15 6.77
N PRO A 14 -4.76 3.64 7.53
CA PRO A 14 -5.83 4.46 6.97
C PRO A 14 -5.36 5.84 6.50
N ARG A 15 -4.23 6.34 6.99
CA ARG A 15 -3.71 7.68 6.66
C ARG A 15 -2.22 7.69 6.34
N SER A 16 -1.63 6.52 6.17
CA SER A 16 -0.20 6.37 5.96
C SER A 16 0.12 5.09 5.20
N PHE A 17 1.30 5.05 4.58
CA PHE A 17 1.95 3.82 4.13
C PHE A 17 3.46 4.04 4.12
N HIS A 18 4.21 2.96 4.25
CA HIS A 18 5.67 2.99 4.16
C HIS A 18 6.12 2.66 2.74
N VAL A 19 7.03 3.47 2.20
CA VAL A 19 7.60 3.31 0.86
C VAL A 19 9.07 2.94 1.00
N SER A 20 9.51 1.89 0.33
CA SER A 20 10.91 1.49 0.29
C SER A 20 11.34 1.17 -1.14
N TRP A 21 12.64 1.29 -1.41
CA TRP A 21 13.21 0.99 -2.73
C TRP A 21 14.55 0.25 -2.60
N ALA A 22 14.91 -0.46 -3.66
CA ALA A 22 16.19 -1.17 -3.69
C ALA A 22 17.37 -0.18 -3.56
N PRO A 23 18.41 -0.51 -2.77
CA PRO A 23 19.61 0.30 -2.69
C PRO A 23 20.26 0.42 -4.07
N VAL A 24 20.62 1.63 -4.45
CA VAL A 24 21.33 1.88 -5.70
C VAL A 24 22.83 1.84 -5.42
N LEU A 25 23.59 1.04 -6.18
CA LEU A 25 25.05 0.88 -6.02
C LEU A 25 25.83 2.16 -6.31
N ASP A 26 25.27 3.03 -7.16
CA ASP A 26 25.83 4.33 -7.51
C ASP A 26 25.52 5.40 -6.45
N SER A 27 26.37 6.42 -6.37
CA SER A 27 26.23 7.51 -5.40
C SER A 27 25.06 8.44 -5.74
N VAL A 28 23.86 8.06 -5.28
CA VAL A 28 22.68 8.93 -5.26
C VAL A 28 22.94 10.12 -4.32
N ALA A 29 22.59 11.32 -4.78
CA ALA A 29 22.64 12.53 -3.97
C ALA A 29 21.40 12.64 -3.08
N SER A 30 20.22 12.44 -3.68
CA SER A 30 18.94 12.43 -2.98
C SER A 30 17.91 11.61 -3.74
N TYR A 31 16.85 11.22 -3.03
CA TYR A 31 15.64 10.67 -3.63
C TYR A 31 14.50 11.68 -3.50
N GLN A 32 13.67 11.76 -4.54
CA GLN A 32 12.43 12.53 -4.53
C GLN A 32 11.25 11.56 -4.58
N VAL A 33 10.36 11.64 -3.60
CA VAL A 33 9.15 10.82 -3.53
C VAL A 33 7.96 11.69 -3.86
N LEU A 34 7.45 11.58 -5.09
CA LEU A 34 6.23 12.23 -5.54
C LEU A 34 5.04 11.31 -5.27
N TYR A 35 4.00 11.80 -4.62
CA TYR A 35 2.81 11.01 -4.33
C TYR A 35 1.53 11.82 -4.47
N GLY A 36 0.48 11.22 -5.05
CA GLY A 36 -0.82 11.87 -5.24
C GLY A 36 -1.96 10.87 -5.38
N PRO A 37 -3.20 11.23 -4.99
CA PRO A 37 -4.36 10.35 -5.08
C PRO A 37 -4.78 10.14 -6.54
N LEU A 38 -5.35 8.97 -6.82
CA LEU A 38 -5.92 8.59 -8.10
C LEU A 38 -7.44 8.35 -7.97
N PRO A 39 -8.27 8.90 -8.87
CA PRO A 39 -7.94 9.94 -9.85
C PRO A 39 -7.70 11.29 -9.14
N GLY A 40 -6.71 12.06 -9.59
CA GLY A 40 -6.40 13.34 -8.99
C GLY A 40 -5.18 14.00 -9.61
N ASN A 41 -5.05 15.32 -9.44
CA ASN A 41 -3.91 16.13 -9.89
C ASN A 41 -3.12 16.74 -8.72
N SER A 42 -3.51 16.46 -7.48
CA SER A 42 -2.85 16.98 -6.28
C SER A 42 -1.69 16.06 -5.85
N ALA A 43 -0.50 16.30 -6.37
CA ALA A 43 0.70 15.58 -5.96
C ALA A 43 1.54 16.38 -4.95
N LYS A 44 2.20 15.68 -4.04
CA LYS A 44 3.12 16.21 -3.03
C LYS A 44 4.50 15.58 -3.22
N VAL A 45 5.55 16.30 -2.83
CA VAL A 45 6.94 15.84 -2.95
C VAL A 45 7.57 15.75 -1.58
N LEU A 46 8.27 14.65 -1.31
CA LEU A 46 9.18 14.50 -0.17
C LEU A 46 10.61 14.34 -0.69
N GLN A 47 11.54 15.06 -0.07
CA GLN A 47 12.97 14.87 -0.30
C GLN A 47 13.51 13.91 0.75
N VAL A 48 14.28 12.93 0.31
CA VAL A 48 14.91 11.92 1.16
C VAL A 48 16.40 11.92 0.85
N ASP A 49 17.25 11.92 1.87
CA ASP A 49 18.71 11.87 1.69
C ASP A 49 19.12 10.57 0.98
N GLY A 50 20.14 10.63 0.12
CA GLY A 50 20.62 9.48 -0.66
C GLY A 50 21.10 8.30 0.19
N ARG A 51 21.34 8.48 1.50
CA ARG A 51 21.69 7.42 2.46
C ARG A 51 20.48 6.59 2.91
N HIS A 52 19.27 7.10 2.74
CA HIS A 52 18.06 6.37 3.09
C HIS A 52 17.45 5.71 1.85
N ASN A 53 16.81 4.57 2.08
CA ASN A 53 16.14 3.78 1.04
C ASN A 53 14.64 3.57 1.32
N SER A 54 14.11 4.31 2.29
CA SER A 54 12.70 4.26 2.64
C SER A 54 12.21 5.56 3.27
N THR A 55 10.89 5.74 3.28
CA THR A 55 10.24 6.86 3.96
C THR A 55 8.79 6.52 4.32
N LEU A 56 8.28 7.13 5.39
CA LEU A 56 6.88 7.06 5.78
C LEU A 56 6.12 8.21 5.12
N VAL A 57 5.08 7.88 4.37
CA VAL A 57 4.15 8.87 3.82
C VAL A 57 2.93 8.94 4.73
N GLU A 58 2.60 10.15 5.20
CA GLU A 58 1.51 10.39 6.16
C GLU A 58 0.54 11.46 5.67
N HIS A 59 -0.50 11.72 6.48
CA HIS A 59 -1.55 12.70 6.21
C HIS A 59 -2.33 12.40 4.91
N LEU A 60 -2.56 11.12 4.67
CA LEU A 60 -3.29 10.62 3.51
C LEU A 60 -4.79 10.56 3.79
N ALA A 61 -5.57 10.57 2.72
CA ALA A 61 -6.99 10.27 2.77
C ALA A 61 -7.19 8.75 2.91
N PRO A 62 -8.11 8.28 3.78
CA PRO A 62 -8.44 6.86 3.90
C PRO A 62 -9.14 6.33 2.66
N ASN A 63 -9.07 5.02 2.46
CA ASN A 63 -9.70 4.31 1.36
C ASN A 63 -9.43 4.98 -0.01
N THR A 64 -8.18 5.39 -0.23
CA THR A 64 -7.76 6.15 -1.41
C THR A 64 -6.54 5.49 -2.03
N THR A 65 -6.57 5.32 -3.36
CA THR A 65 -5.42 4.85 -4.12
C THR A 65 -4.50 6.03 -4.42
N TYR A 66 -3.21 5.84 -4.21
CA TYR A 66 -2.15 6.79 -4.47
C TYR A 66 -1.20 6.24 -5.55
N LEU A 67 -0.76 7.12 -6.45
CA LEU A 67 0.42 6.86 -7.27
C LEU A 67 1.63 7.42 -6.53
N VAL A 68 2.65 6.60 -6.35
CA VAL A 68 3.92 6.98 -5.74
C VAL A 68 5.00 6.83 -6.80
N THR A 69 5.83 7.85 -6.98
CA THR A 69 7.00 7.83 -7.87
C THR A 69 8.23 8.20 -7.06
N VAL A 70 9.22 7.31 -7.05
CA VAL A 70 10.53 7.53 -6.42
C VAL A 70 11.53 7.84 -7.52
N THR A 71 12.13 9.02 -7.47
CA THR A 71 13.16 9.49 -8.40
C THR A 71 14.49 9.58 -7.68
N ALA A 72 15.47 8.77 -8.11
CA ALA A 72 16.85 8.87 -7.66
C ALA A 72 17.57 9.98 -8.45
N VAL A 73 18.12 10.96 -7.75
CA VAL A 73 18.91 12.06 -8.32
C VAL A 73 20.39 11.80 -8.02
N TYR A 74 21.18 11.57 -9.06
CA TYR A 74 22.61 11.26 -8.92
C TYR A 74 23.46 12.53 -8.90
N ARG A 75 24.65 12.49 -8.28
CA ARG A 75 25.57 13.64 -8.30
C ARG A 75 26.03 14.04 -9.70
N SER A 76 25.93 13.14 -10.67
CA SER A 76 26.20 13.42 -12.09
C SER A 76 25.09 14.25 -12.78
N GLY A 77 23.96 14.48 -12.11
CA GLY A 77 22.76 15.11 -12.69
C GLY A 77 21.85 14.13 -13.44
N LYS A 78 22.20 12.84 -13.53
CA LYS A 78 21.29 11.81 -14.03
C LYS A 78 20.13 11.63 -13.06
N GLU A 79 18.98 11.19 -13.58
CA GLU A 79 17.83 10.79 -12.77
C GLU A 79 17.29 9.42 -13.21
N LYS A 80 16.73 8.66 -12.26
CA LYS A 80 16.01 7.41 -12.54
C LYS A 80 14.77 7.31 -11.67
N SER A 81 13.62 7.07 -12.29
CA SER A 81 12.33 7.07 -11.61
C SER A 81 11.65 5.71 -11.66
N LEU A 82 10.93 5.36 -10.59
CA LEU A 82 10.08 4.18 -10.51
C LEU A 82 8.77 4.54 -9.85
N SER A 83 7.68 3.93 -10.32
CA SER A 83 6.35 4.19 -9.79
C SER A 83 5.68 2.93 -9.26
N ALA A 84 4.88 3.09 -8.21
CA ALA A 84 4.06 2.04 -7.63
C ALA A 84 2.70 2.61 -7.19
N LYS A 85 1.67 1.76 -7.20
CA LYS A 85 0.36 2.11 -6.62
C LYS A 85 0.33 1.68 -5.15
N ALA A 86 -0.14 2.58 -4.30
CA ALA A 86 -0.35 2.34 -2.88
C ALA A 86 -1.83 2.58 -2.54
N CYS A 87 -2.41 1.78 -1.66
CA CYS A 87 -3.79 1.98 -1.20
C CYS A 87 -3.82 2.18 0.30
N THR A 88 -4.51 3.23 0.77
CA THR A 88 -4.77 3.42 2.20
C THR A 88 -5.96 2.60 2.65
N GLN A 89 -5.91 2.13 3.90
CA GLN A 89 -7.01 1.37 4.48
C GLN A 89 -8.24 2.25 4.74
N GLN A 90 -9.41 1.62 4.91
CA GLN A 90 -10.59 2.35 5.38
C GLN A 90 -10.31 2.88 6.80
N GLY A 91 -10.63 4.15 7.05
CA GLY A 91 -10.58 4.72 8.40
C GLY A 91 -11.49 3.92 9.32
N GLU A 92 -11.06 3.65 10.54
CA GLU A 92 -11.88 2.96 11.54
C GLU A 92 -13.26 3.62 11.60
N ARG A 93 -14.28 2.91 11.10
CA ARG A 93 -15.65 3.15 11.53
C ARG A 93 -15.63 2.84 13.02
N GLY A 94 -15.88 3.84 13.85
CA GLY A 94 -16.14 3.63 15.26
C GLY A 94 -17.21 2.54 15.39
N HIS A 95 -16.78 1.33 15.73
CA HIS A 95 -17.69 0.26 16.11
C HIS A 95 -18.23 0.68 17.48
N VAL A 96 -19.36 1.39 17.49
CA VAL A 96 -20.15 1.52 18.71
C VAL A 96 -20.51 0.10 19.10
N ALA A 97 -19.81 -0.44 20.10
CA ALA A 97 -20.15 -1.72 20.69
C ALA A 97 -21.59 -1.58 21.20
N ALA A 98 -22.54 -2.15 20.46
CA ALA A 98 -23.93 -2.16 20.85
C ALA A 98 -24.03 -2.88 22.20
N ARG A 99 -24.21 -2.10 23.26
CA ARG A 99 -24.72 -2.59 24.55
C ARG A 99 -26.10 -3.21 24.28
N GLY A 100 -26.23 -4.51 24.46
CA GLY A 100 -27.51 -5.22 24.34
C GLY A 100 -27.45 -6.53 25.12
N GLY A 101 -28.20 -6.60 26.22
CA GLY A 101 -28.12 -7.63 27.26
C GLY A 101 -28.45 -9.06 26.81
N SER A 102 -27.92 -10.02 27.57
CA SER A 102 -28.21 -11.45 27.48
C SER A 102 -29.66 -11.75 27.87
N PRO A 103 -30.42 -12.53 27.08
CA PRO A 103 -31.57 -13.28 27.57
C PRO A 103 -31.12 -14.67 28.05
N LYS A 104 -31.41 -15.01 29.31
CA LYS A 104 -31.40 -16.40 29.80
C LYS A 104 -32.57 -17.16 29.16
N GLY A 105 -32.28 -18.13 28.29
CA GLY A 105 -33.26 -19.06 27.72
C GLY A 105 -33.04 -20.47 28.26
N HIS A 106 -34.06 -21.02 28.93
CA HIS A 106 -34.13 -22.38 29.45
C HIS A 106 -34.01 -23.43 28.32
N GLN A 107 -33.33 -24.54 28.59
CA GLN A 107 -33.22 -25.71 27.69
C GLN A 107 -34.33 -26.72 27.99
N PRO A 108 -35.19 -27.10 27.02
CA PRO A 108 -35.87 -28.39 27.08
C PRO A 108 -35.01 -29.48 26.43
N ARG A 109 -35.07 -30.65 27.07
CA ARG A 109 -34.43 -31.91 26.71
C ARG A 109 -35.21 -32.53 25.55
N GLY A 110 -34.54 -32.80 24.44
CA GLY A 110 -35.14 -33.45 23.27
C GLY A 110 -34.06 -34.11 22.42
N GLU A 111 -34.17 -35.42 22.31
CA GLU A 111 -33.34 -36.33 21.54
C GLU A 111 -33.41 -36.01 20.04
N ALA A 112 -32.26 -35.89 19.39
CA ALA A 112 -32.16 -35.87 17.93
C ALA A 112 -30.87 -36.58 17.52
N THR A 113 -31.03 -37.84 17.11
CA THR A 113 -30.09 -38.60 16.30
C THR A 113 -29.87 -37.83 14.99
N GLY A 114 -28.67 -37.30 14.78
CA GLY A 114 -28.35 -36.50 13.60
C GLY A 114 -26.85 -36.20 13.56
N ILE A 115 -26.25 -36.45 12.40
CA ILE A 115 -24.83 -36.32 12.11
C ILE A 115 -24.32 -34.93 12.56
N ARG A 116 -23.40 -34.89 13.54
CA ARG A 116 -22.66 -33.66 13.85
C ARG A 116 -21.56 -33.47 12.82
N ILE A 117 -21.79 -32.61 11.84
CA ILE A 117 -20.69 -31.88 11.21
C ILE A 117 -20.22 -30.84 12.23
N GLN A 118 -18.97 -30.96 12.69
CA GLN A 118 -18.36 -29.89 13.46
C GLN A 118 -18.14 -28.70 12.53
N ALA A 119 -18.97 -27.67 12.69
CA ALA A 119 -18.68 -26.33 12.20
C ALA A 119 -17.42 -25.83 12.95
N LEU A 120 -16.28 -25.81 12.26
CA LEU A 120 -15.16 -25.01 12.69
C LEU A 120 -15.38 -23.59 12.17
N GLY A 121 -15.73 -22.71 13.10
CA GLY A 121 -15.38 -21.29 13.10
C GLY A 121 -15.80 -20.50 11.87
N TRP A 122 -16.91 -19.75 12.01
CA TRP A 122 -17.09 -18.54 11.24
C TRP A 122 -15.96 -17.56 11.59
N GLY A 123 -14.91 -17.54 10.78
CA GLY A 123 -13.93 -16.48 10.76
C GLY A 123 -14.61 -15.19 10.31
N ARG A 124 -15.18 -14.45 11.27
CA ARG A 124 -15.57 -13.06 11.06
C ARG A 124 -14.33 -12.28 10.63
N GLY A 125 -14.43 -11.66 9.46
CA GLY A 125 -13.81 -10.35 9.24
C GLY A 125 -12.46 -10.34 8.53
N MET A 126 -12.32 -11.06 7.42
CA MET A 126 -11.37 -10.63 6.38
C MET A 126 -12.13 -9.68 5.45
N SER A 127 -12.42 -8.47 5.92
CA SER A 127 -12.79 -7.36 5.05
C SER A 127 -11.65 -6.36 5.01
N SER A 128 -10.47 -6.83 4.58
CA SER A 128 -9.46 -5.94 4.03
C SER A 128 -9.38 -6.24 2.54
N SER A 129 -10.41 -5.85 1.81
CA SER A 129 -10.31 -5.60 0.38
C SER A 129 -9.42 -4.37 0.16
N GLY A 130 -8.15 -4.47 0.55
CA GLY A 130 -7.11 -3.53 0.15
C GLY A 130 -6.55 -4.06 -1.15
N CYS A 131 -6.75 -3.31 -2.23
CA CYS A 131 -6.23 -3.66 -3.55
C CYS A 131 -4.74 -4.02 -3.43
N ALA A 132 -4.36 -5.19 -3.94
CA ALA A 132 -2.97 -5.60 -4.01
C ALA A 132 -2.17 -4.52 -4.74
N ALA A 133 -1.02 -4.13 -4.18
CA ALA A 133 -0.10 -3.19 -4.80
C ALA A 133 0.46 -3.83 -6.09
N ASP A 134 -0.12 -3.48 -7.24
CA ASP A 134 0.40 -3.90 -8.54
C ASP A 134 1.55 -2.97 -8.92
N VAL A 135 2.77 -3.51 -8.92
CA VAL A 135 3.99 -2.81 -9.37
C VAL A 135 4.02 -2.89 -10.89
N SER A 136 3.41 -1.91 -11.55
CA SER A 136 3.49 -1.80 -13.01
C SER A 136 4.82 -1.12 -13.39
N GLY A 137 5.83 -1.92 -13.75
CA GLY A 137 7.05 -1.41 -14.38
C GLY A 137 6.73 -0.83 -15.76
N LEU A 138 6.89 0.48 -15.93
CA LEU A 138 6.74 1.14 -17.23
C LEU A 138 8.10 1.14 -17.95
N GLY A 139 8.09 0.58 -19.17
CA GLY A 139 9.25 0.37 -20.01
C GLY A 139 9.91 1.65 -20.52
N GLU A 140 11.19 1.50 -20.87
CA GLU A 140 12.05 2.51 -21.46
C GLU A 140 11.43 3.09 -22.75
N SER A 141 11.19 4.40 -22.76
CA SER A 141 10.80 5.11 -23.97
C SER A 141 12.07 5.53 -24.74
N HIS A 142 12.47 4.73 -25.73
CA HIS A 142 13.46 5.13 -26.72
C HIS A 142 12.83 6.13 -27.70
N THR A 143 13.20 7.40 -27.59
CA THR A 143 12.96 8.41 -28.62
C THR A 143 13.79 8.07 -29.87
N HIS A 144 13.13 7.72 -30.98
CA HIS A 144 13.74 7.70 -32.30
C HIS A 144 14.17 9.14 -32.67
N GLY A 145 15.48 9.32 -32.87
CA GLY A 145 16.04 10.54 -33.42
C GLY A 145 15.57 10.72 -34.87
N ALA A 146 15.05 11.90 -35.16
CA ALA A 146 14.81 12.34 -36.53
C ALA A 146 16.17 12.59 -37.22
N SER A 147 16.37 11.93 -38.37
CA SER A 147 17.40 12.30 -39.34
C SER A 147 17.13 13.69 -39.91
N TYR A 148 18.19 14.47 -40.06
CA TYR A 148 18.28 15.61 -40.99
C TYR A 148 19.40 15.30 -41.99
#